data_AF-A0A2D4FHK0-F1
#
_entry.id   AF-A0A2D4FHK0-F1
#
_cell.length_a   1.000
_cell.length_b   1.000
_cell.length_c   1.000
_cell.angle_alpha   90.00
_cell.angle_beta   90.00
_cell.angle_gamma   90.00
#
_symmetry.space_group_name_H-M   'P 1'
#
loop_
_entity.id
_entity.type
_entity.pdbx_description
1 polymer ?
#
loop_
_entity_poly.entity_id
_entity_poly.type
_entity_poly.pdbx_seq_one_letter_code
_entity_poly.pdbx_strand_id
1 'polypeptide(L)'
;LEEIAELVASSLPSPLRREKLALALENEGYIKKLLEIFHVCEDLENTEGLHHLYEIIKGIFLLNRTALFEVMFSEECIMDVIGCLEYDPSLSQSRKHREFLTKTAKFKEVIPISDPELKQKIHQTY
;
A
#
# COMPACT_ATOMS: atom_id res chain seq x y z
N LEU A 1 -4.61 0.99 16.80
CA LEU A 1 -3.79 0.96 15.56
C LEU A 1 -2.47 0.25 15.81
N GLU A 2 -1.78 0.58 16.90
CA GLU A 2 -0.56 -0.11 17.34
C GLU A 2 -0.69 -1.65 17.38
N GLU A 3 -1.71 -2.20 18.05
CA GLU A 3 -1.95 -3.65 18.09
C GLU A 3 -2.12 -4.30 16.71
N ILE A 4 -2.72 -3.58 15.75
CA ILE A 4 -2.93 -4.08 14.38
C ILE A 4 -1.59 -4.08 13.63
N ALA A 5 -0.81 -3.01 13.78
CA ALA A 5 0.53 -2.92 13.18
C ALA A 5 1.45 -4.03 13.70
N GLU A 6 1.44 -4.28 15.02
CA GLU A 6 2.23 -5.35 15.64
C GLU A 6 1.76 -6.75 15.19
N LEU A 7 0.45 -6.97 15.08
CA LEU A 7 -0.11 -8.23 14.60
C LEU A 7 0.26 -8.50 13.13
N VAL A 8 0.23 -7.47 12.27
CA VAL A 8 0.67 -7.57 10.88
C VAL A 8 2.16 -7.90 10.83
N ALA A 9 3.00 -7.11 11.51
CA ALA A 9 4.45 -7.27 11.52
C ALA A 9 4.89 -8.65 12.04
N SER A 10 4.28 -9.15 13.12
CA SER A 10 4.57 -10.46 13.71
C SER A 10 4.05 -11.64 12.90
N SER A 11 3.11 -11.42 11.97
CA SER A 11 2.55 -12.44 11.09
C SER A 11 3.37 -12.63 9.80
N LEU A 12 4.11 -11.61 9.36
CA LEU A 12 4.92 -11.65 8.13
C LEU A 12 5.99 -12.77 8.09
N PRO A 13 6.72 -13.09 9.18
CA PRO A 13 7.77 -14.12 9.16
C PRO A 13 7.21 -15.55 9.08
N SER A 14 5.93 -15.77 9.41
CA SER A 14 5.32 -17.08 9.46
C SER A 14 4.43 -17.32 8.24
N PRO A 15 4.77 -18.28 7.35
CA PRO A 15 4.00 -18.54 6.12
C PRO A 15 2.52 -18.82 6.40
N LEU A 16 2.22 -19.60 7.45
CA LEU A 16 0.85 -19.96 7.82
C LEU A 16 0.04 -18.75 8.32
N ARG A 17 0.66 -17.86 9.13
CA ARG A 17 -0.01 -16.66 9.63
C ARG A 17 -0.19 -15.62 8.54
N ARG A 18 0.82 -15.49 7.68
CA ARG A 18 0.79 -14.64 6.49
C ARG A 18 -0.39 -14.98 5.57
N GLU A 19 -0.62 -16.27 5.32
CA GLU A 19 -1.73 -16.75 4.49
C GLU A 19 -3.09 -16.49 5.15
N LYS A 20 -3.23 -16.75 6.46
CA LYS A 20 -4.46 -16.43 7.21
C LYS A 20 -4.76 -14.93 7.23
N LEU A 21 -3.73 -14.10 7.42
CA LEU A 21 -3.85 -12.65 7.43
C LEU A 21 -4.31 -12.14 6.06
N ALA A 22 -3.71 -12.62 4.98
CA ALA A 22 -4.14 -12.29 3.62
C ALA A 22 -5.61 -12.62 3.38
N LEU A 23 -6.05 -13.83 3.75
CA LEU A 23 -7.45 -14.24 3.59
C LEU A 23 -8.43 -13.39 4.42
N ALA A 24 -8.05 -13.01 5.63
CA ALA A 24 -8.87 -12.12 6.47
C ALA A 24 -9.01 -10.73 5.85
N LEU A 25 -7.90 -10.18 5.32
CA LEU A 25 -7.88 -8.89 4.63
C LEU A 25 -8.71 -8.90 3.34
N GLU A 26 -8.64 -10.00 2.57
CA GLU A 26 -9.41 -10.20 1.34
C GLU A 26 -10.93 -10.27 1.63
N ASN A 27 -11.36 -11.01 2.66
CA ASN A 27 -12.79 -11.27 2.90
C ASN A 27 -13.56 -10.13 3.58
N GLU A 28 -12.90 -9.28 4.38
CA GLU A 28 -13.59 -8.31 5.23
C GLU A 28 -13.46 -6.85 4.76
N GLY A 29 -12.86 -6.64 3.59
CA GLY A 29 -12.68 -5.31 2.99
C GLY A 29 -11.84 -4.38 3.87
N TYR A 30 -10.88 -4.93 4.61
CA TYR A 30 -10.12 -4.18 5.62
C TYR A 30 -9.32 -3.02 5.05
N ILE A 31 -8.81 -3.14 3.81
CA ILE A 31 -8.05 -2.07 3.17
C ILE A 31 -8.86 -0.77 3.14
N LYS A 32 -10.12 -0.82 2.69
CA LYS A 32 -10.97 0.39 2.61
C LYS A 32 -11.21 1.01 3.98
N LYS A 33 -11.47 0.19 5.01
CA LYS A 33 -11.64 0.65 6.40
C LYS A 33 -10.36 1.31 6.94
N LEU A 34 -9.19 0.78 6.60
CA LEU A 34 -7.91 1.38 6.98
C LEU A 34 -7.70 2.74 6.29
N LEU A 35 -8.13 2.87 5.03
CA LEU A 35 -8.08 4.15 4.31
C LEU A 35 -9.07 5.18 4.88
N GLU A 36 -10.25 4.77 5.33
CA GLU A 36 -11.17 5.66 6.06
C GLU A 36 -10.53 6.18 7.35
N ILE A 37 -9.85 5.32 8.11
CA ILE A 37 -9.11 5.73 9.31
C ILE A 37 -7.94 6.65 8.94
N PHE A 38 -7.28 6.41 7.82
CA PHE A 38 -6.22 7.26 7.31
C PHE A 38 -6.69 8.69 7.08
N HIS A 39 -7.82 8.90 6.41
CA HIS A 39 -8.40 10.23 6.21
C HIS A 39 -8.68 10.94 7.54
N VAL A 40 -9.24 10.23 8.52
CA VAL A 40 -9.47 10.79 9.86
C VAL A 40 -8.16 11.15 10.56
N CYS A 41 -7.13 10.32 10.45
CA CYS A 41 -5.81 10.62 11.02
C CYS A 41 -5.14 11.81 10.31
N GLU A 42 -5.30 11.94 8.99
CA GLU A 42 -4.78 13.05 8.20
C GLU A 42 -5.47 14.37 8.57
N ASP A 43 -6.81 14.37 8.68
CA ASP A 43 -7.60 15.52 9.09
C ASP A 43 -7.29 16.01 10.52
N LEU A 44 -6.95 15.07 11.41
CA LEU A 44 -6.58 15.38 12.80
C LEU A 44 -5.08 15.67 12.97
N GLU A 45 -4.30 15.69 11.89
CA GLU A 45 -2.83 15.81 11.91
C GLU A 45 -2.14 14.80 12.86
N ASN A 46 -2.76 13.62 13.04
CA ASN A 46 -2.29 12.59 13.95
C ASN A 46 -1.14 11.77 13.33
N THR A 47 0.06 12.32 13.44
CA THR A 47 1.29 11.73 12.91
C THR A 47 1.55 10.30 13.41
N GLU A 48 1.26 10.01 14.67
CA GLU A 48 1.46 8.68 15.26
C GLU A 48 0.52 7.64 14.61
N GLY A 49 -0.76 7.98 14.45
CA GLY A 49 -1.72 7.14 13.73
C GLY A 49 -1.30 6.90 12.28
N LEU A 50 -0.81 7.95 11.60
CA LEU A 50 -0.34 7.88 10.22
C LEU A 50 0.89 6.96 10.06
N HIS A 51 1.84 6.99 11.01
CA HIS A 51 2.98 6.06 11.03
C HIS A 51 2.54 4.60 11.23
N HIS A 52 1.56 4.35 12.09
CA HIS A 52 1.02 2.99 12.23
C HIS A 52 0.32 2.52 10.96
N LEU A 53 -0.42 3.41 10.29
CA LEU A 53 -1.06 3.10 9.02
C LEU A 53 -0.06 2.83 7.90
N TYR A 54 1.06 3.57 7.86
CA TYR A 54 2.18 3.26 6.98
C TYR A 54 2.67 1.82 7.17
N GLU A 55 2.97 1.41 8.41
CA GLU A 55 3.47 0.06 8.69
C GLU A 55 2.44 -1.03 8.33
N ILE A 56 1.15 -0.77 8.59
CA ILE A 56 0.08 -1.69 8.22
C ILE A 56 -0.02 -1.84 6.70
N ILE A 57 -0.11 -0.74 5.96
CA ILE A 57 -0.23 -0.76 4.49
C ILE A 57 1.00 -1.39 3.84
N LYS A 58 2.20 -1.08 4.34
CA LYS A 58 3.45 -1.71 3.91
C LYS A 58 3.44 -3.21 4.20
N GLY A 59 2.99 -3.63 5.38
CA GLY A 59 2.85 -5.04 5.72
C GLY A 59 1.89 -5.77 4.78
N ILE A 60 0.73 -5.17 4.49
CA ILE A 60 -0.24 -5.70 3.51
C ILE A 60 0.39 -5.81 2.13
N PHE A 61 1.12 -4.79 1.68
CA PHE A 61 1.83 -4.79 0.40
C PHE A 61 2.82 -5.96 0.30
N LEU A 62 3.56 -6.25 1.38
CA LEU A 62 4.54 -7.33 1.46
C LEU A 62 3.92 -8.74 1.49
N LEU A 63 2.60 -8.87 1.70
CA LEU A 63 1.89 -10.15 1.55
C LEU A 63 1.92 -10.65 0.10
N ASN A 64 2.13 -9.75 -0.87
CA ASN A 64 2.30 -10.05 -2.30
C ASN A 64 1.15 -10.92 -2.86
N ARG A 65 -0.09 -10.50 -2.59
CA ARG A 65 -1.32 -11.18 -3.02
C ARG A 65 -2.02 -10.33 -4.07
N THR A 66 -2.30 -10.93 -5.22
CA THR A 66 -2.95 -10.24 -6.35
C THR A 66 -4.26 -9.58 -5.96
N ALA A 67 -5.12 -10.28 -5.21
CA ALA A 67 -6.42 -9.74 -4.76
C ALA A 67 -6.28 -8.48 -3.88
N LEU A 68 -5.25 -8.42 -3.02
CA LEU A 68 -4.99 -7.23 -2.20
C LEU A 68 -4.48 -6.08 -3.07
N PHE A 69 -3.63 -6.35 -4.06
CA PHE A 69 -3.15 -5.33 -5.00
C PHE A 69 -4.27 -4.77 -5.87
N GLU A 70 -5.21 -5.59 -6.32
CA GLU A 70 -6.38 -5.10 -7.08
C GLU A 70 -7.18 -4.07 -6.29
N VAL A 71 -7.38 -4.30 -4.98
CA VAL A 71 -8.06 -3.34 -4.10
C VAL A 71 -7.19 -2.11 -3.86
N MET A 72 -5.91 -2.28 -3.49
CA MET A 72 -5.00 -1.18 -3.19
C MET A 72 -4.77 -0.26 -4.39
N PHE A 73 -4.72 -0.81 -5.61
CA PHE A 73 -4.47 -0.06 -6.84
C PHE A 73 -5.75 0.30 -7.61
N SER A 74 -6.92 0.05 -7.03
CA SER A 74 -8.17 0.57 -7.58
C SER A 74 -8.13 2.10 -7.63
N GLU A 75 -8.82 2.70 -8.61
CA GLU A 75 -8.85 4.16 -8.81
C GLU A 75 -9.30 4.93 -7.55
N GLU A 76 -10.18 4.30 -6.76
CA GLU A 76 -10.72 4.84 -5.51
C GLU A 76 -9.75 4.75 -4.33
N CYS A 77 -8.82 3.79 -4.32
CA CYS A 77 -7.93 3.57 -3.16
C CYS A 77 -6.49 4.03 -3.40
N ILE A 78 -6.03 4.05 -4.65
CA ILE A 78 -4.60 4.18 -4.98
C ILE A 78 -3.97 5.46 -4.42
N MET A 79 -4.70 6.58 -4.45
CA MET A 79 -4.20 7.85 -3.93
C MET A 79 -4.04 7.82 -2.41
N ASP A 80 -4.98 7.19 -1.70
CA ASP A 80 -4.96 7.10 -0.25
C ASP A 80 -3.88 6.11 0.22
N VAL A 81 -3.70 5.01 -0.51
CA VAL A 81 -2.61 4.05 -0.28
C VAL A 81 -1.24 4.73 -0.44
N ILE A 82 -1.07 5.53 -1.49
CA ILE A 82 0.14 6.34 -1.67
C ILE A 82 0.29 7.31 -0.50
N GLY A 83 -0.80 7.95 -0.08
CA GLY A 83 -0.84 8.81 1.08
C GLY A 83 -0.33 8.17 2.35
N CYS A 84 -0.79 6.97 2.68
CA CYS A 84 -0.26 6.20 3.80
C CYS A 84 1.25 5.97 3.69
N LEU A 85 1.74 5.67 2.47
CA LEU A 85 3.16 5.38 2.24
C LEU A 85 4.09 6.62 2.34
N GLU A 86 3.53 7.84 2.37
CA GLU A 86 4.29 9.08 2.54
C GLU A 86 4.74 9.35 3.98
N TYR A 87 4.02 8.76 4.93
CA TYR A 87 4.26 8.89 6.37
C TYR A 87 5.23 7.83 6.90
N ASP A 88 6.29 7.57 6.13
CA ASP A 88 7.35 6.67 6.56
C ASP A 88 8.08 7.25 7.79
N PRO A 89 8.03 6.59 8.96
CA PRO A 89 8.66 7.09 10.19
C PRO A 89 10.19 7.09 10.12
N SER A 90 10.80 6.39 9.14
CA SER A 90 12.25 6.41 8.91
C SER A 90 12.74 7.64 8.16
N LEU A 91 11.81 8.43 7.60
CA LEU A 91 12.12 9.68 6.91
C LEU A 91 11.93 10.86 7.86
N SER A 92 12.90 11.77 7.88
CA SER A 92 12.86 12.97 8.72
C SER A 92 11.77 13.98 8.35
N GLN A 93 11.14 13.83 7.18
CA GLN A 93 10.01 14.63 6.70
C GLN A 93 9.09 13.75 5.85
N SER A 94 7.78 13.96 5.96
CA SER A 94 6.80 13.33 5.09
C SER A 94 7.09 13.71 3.63
N ARG A 95 7.19 12.71 2.76
CA ARG A 95 7.42 12.96 1.34
C ARG A 95 6.10 13.30 0.68
N LYS A 96 5.94 14.48 0.08
CA LYS A 96 4.72 14.86 -0.64
C LYS A 96 4.57 14.14 -2.00
N HIS A 97 4.46 12.82 -2.01
CA HIS A 97 4.32 12.03 -3.25
C HIS A 97 2.99 12.27 -3.96
N ARG A 98 1.89 12.55 -3.24
CA ARG A 98 0.56 12.86 -3.78
C ARG A 98 0.60 14.16 -4.57
N GLU A 99 1.14 15.24 -4.01
CA GLU A 99 1.32 16.50 -4.77
C GLU A 99 2.19 16.31 -6.02
N PHE A 100 3.24 15.47 -5.94
CA PHE A 100 4.09 15.17 -7.09
C PHE A 100 3.36 14.33 -8.14
N LEU A 101 2.63 13.29 -7.73
CA LEU A 101 1.89 12.43 -8.64
C LEU A 101 0.69 13.14 -9.23
N THR A 102 -0.09 13.93 -8.50
CA THR A 102 -1.18 14.72 -9.10
C THR A 102 -0.66 15.73 -10.14
N LYS A 103 0.56 16.26 -9.98
CA LYS A 103 1.21 17.11 -11.00
C LYS A 103 1.91 16.34 -12.13
N THR A 104 2.32 15.09 -11.90
CA THR A 104 3.13 14.28 -12.85
C THR A 104 2.34 13.11 -13.45
N ALA A 105 1.09 12.88 -13.04
CA ALA A 105 0.19 11.80 -13.49
C ALA A 105 -0.36 12.00 -14.91
N LYS A 106 0.34 12.77 -15.74
CA LYS A 106 0.43 12.40 -17.15
C LYS A 106 1.44 11.24 -17.25
N PHE A 107 0.94 10.03 -17.04
CA PHE A 107 1.62 8.79 -17.42
C PHE A 107 2.96 8.51 -16.73
N LYS A 108 2.94 7.63 -15.72
CA LYS A 108 4.09 6.79 -15.42
C LYS A 108 3.59 5.51 -14.75
N GLU A 109 3.57 4.42 -15.49
CA GLU A 109 3.43 3.07 -14.97
C GLU A 109 4.58 2.82 -13.97
N VAL A 110 4.27 2.60 -12.69
CA VAL A 110 5.29 2.44 -11.63
C VAL A 110 5.26 1.02 -11.08
N ILE A 111 5.57 0.05 -11.92
CA ILE A 111 6.18 -1.22 -11.48
C ILE A 111 7.37 -1.47 -12.42
N PRO A 112 8.63 -1.41 -11.95
CA PRO A 112 9.74 -1.88 -12.77
C PRO A 112 9.64 -3.41 -12.85
N ILE A 113 9.13 -3.92 -13.98
CA ILE A 113 9.22 -5.34 -14.32
C ILE A 113 10.69 -5.60 -14.66
N SER A 114 11.42 -6.17 -13.72
CA SER A 114 12.77 -6.69 -13.93
C SER A 114 12.72 -8.00 -14.71
N ASP A 115 12.38 -7.94 -16.01
CA ASP A 115 12.76 -8.98 -16.96
C ASP A 115 12.85 -8.41 -18.40
N PRO A 116 14.06 -8.15 -18.92
CA PRO A 116 14.27 -7.62 -20.27
C PRO A 116 13.71 -8.49 -21.40
N GLU A 117 13.51 -9.79 -21.18
CA GLU A 117 13.06 -10.71 -22.24
C GLU A 117 11.54 -10.61 -22.52
N LEU A 118 10.72 -10.19 -21.56
CA LEU A 118 9.28 -10.07 -21.75
C LEU A 118 8.90 -8.86 -22.63
N LYS A 119 9.77 -7.85 -22.69
CA LYS A 119 9.54 -6.59 -23.42
C LYS A 119 9.61 -6.76 -24.94
N GLN A 120 10.37 -7.74 -25.43
CA GLN A 120 10.60 -7.90 -26.87
C GLN A 120 9.45 -8.66 -27.58
N LYS A 121 8.66 -9.47 -26.85
CA LYS A 121 7.54 -10.23 -27.45
C LYS A 121 6.27 -9.40 -27.66
N ILE A 122 6.07 -8.32 -26.91
CA ILE A 122 4.85 -7.50 -27.00
C ILE A 122 4.91 -6.54 -28.21
N HIS A 123 6.11 -6.17 -28.67
CA HIS A 123 6.29 -5.29 -29.84
C HIS A 123 6.15 -5.98 -31.22
N GLN A 124 5.86 -7.28 -31.28
CA GLN A 124 5.63 -7.97 -32.55
C GLN A 124 4.16 -8.30 -32.85
N THR A 125 3.23 -8.04 -31.93
CA THR A 125 1.80 -8.35 -32.14
C THR A 125 0.89 -7.11 -32.08
N TYR A 126 1.46 -5.90 -31.98
CA TYR A 126 0.74 -4.63 -32.13
C TYR A 126 1.50 -3.68 -33.05
#